data_AF-A0A969IF58-F1
#
_entry.id   AF-A0A969IF58-F1
#
_cell.length_a   1.000
_cell.length_b   1.000
_cell.length_c   1.000
_cell.angle_alpha   90.00
_cell.angle_beta   90.00
_cell.angle_gamma   90.00
#
_symmetry.space_group_name_H-M   'P 1'
#
loop_
_entity.id
_entity.type
_entity.pdbx_description
1 polymer ?
#
loop_
_entity_poly.entity_id
_entity_poly.type
_entity_poly.pdbx_seq_one_letter_code
_entity_poly.pdbx_strand_id
1 'polypeptide(L)'
;MALADHVADQDRIAFLGETYPGPFAEAATKDWEAVRELLEGRRYEVDRAELLFRDDEKKIVAAATAAAKQGWADFCSEREQEIIEIPENLTIGDSDFGSVAGKFLLLPPSAPEQWITDVGLSLVTWRVRGDWVVAKLESDSFSRAWRAQIRFRHNVAPELNDAVAVVGRISGQPRLIHPTGADVAVPALEVEPVAVLVGDDAIAMFADLTTAESEVSFAGEAEVRPLPVPVLPANAEPAQVMETLFDALHARNDKAWYSLFADWQLLDEGGETYFYPYWPYAEMRKDHDWIKSRRTVLEDTAALRVVWTDEPVDISPVSSGGLPKIRRIRIEIDHVGEFGGEYRAYNSVEVNRLWMLGQIDGGPWRILTQQGI
;
A
#
# COMPACT_ATOMS: atom_id res chain seq x y z
N MET A 1 -10.96 -16.94 11.37
CA MET A 1 -11.41 -17.01 12.78
C MET A 1 -12.90 -17.35 12.83
N ALA A 2 -13.79 -16.53 12.27
CA ALA A 2 -15.25 -16.78 12.30
C ALA A 2 -15.71 -18.17 11.81
N LEU A 3 -15.16 -18.69 10.69
CA LEU A 3 -15.51 -20.05 10.22
C LEU A 3 -15.04 -21.14 11.20
N ALA A 4 -13.84 -21.01 11.75
CA ALA A 4 -13.32 -21.99 12.71
C ALA A 4 -14.13 -22.00 14.00
N ASP A 5 -14.50 -20.81 14.49
CA ASP A 5 -15.37 -20.67 15.67
C ASP A 5 -16.76 -21.25 15.39
N HIS A 6 -17.34 -21.00 14.22
CA HIS A 6 -18.64 -21.55 13.79
C HIS A 6 -18.61 -23.08 13.65
N VAL A 7 -17.52 -23.63 13.08
CA VAL A 7 -17.33 -25.08 12.95
C VAL A 7 -17.14 -25.76 14.31
N ALA A 8 -16.52 -25.09 15.29
CA ALA A 8 -16.38 -25.63 16.64
C ALA A 8 -17.72 -25.86 17.35
N ASP A 9 -18.80 -25.19 16.93
CA ASP A 9 -20.15 -25.40 17.46
C ASP A 9 -20.89 -26.59 16.78
N GLN A 10 -20.29 -27.28 15.80
CA GLN A 10 -20.91 -28.41 15.10
C GLN A 10 -21.40 -29.50 16.06
N ASP A 11 -20.60 -29.86 17.06
CA ASP A 11 -20.95 -30.88 18.05
C ASP A 11 -22.20 -30.51 18.87
N ARG A 12 -22.42 -29.21 19.11
CA ARG A 12 -23.61 -28.72 19.83
C ARG A 12 -24.86 -28.82 18.97
N ILE A 13 -24.74 -28.51 17.68
CA ILE A 13 -25.84 -28.67 16.71
C ILE A 13 -26.18 -30.15 16.53
N ALA A 14 -25.17 -31.02 16.42
CA ALA A 14 -25.37 -32.47 16.35
C ALA A 14 -26.07 -33.00 17.61
N PHE A 15 -25.61 -32.58 18.81
CA PHE A 15 -26.23 -32.96 20.07
C PHE A 15 -27.70 -32.53 20.16
N LEU A 16 -28.05 -31.33 19.68
CA LEU A 16 -29.43 -30.84 19.63
C LEU A 16 -30.31 -31.74 18.76
N GLY A 17 -29.83 -32.12 17.57
CA GLY A 17 -30.53 -33.01 16.65
C GLY A 17 -30.74 -34.42 17.20
N GLU A 18 -29.73 -34.98 17.87
CA GLU A 18 -29.79 -36.32 18.45
C GLU A 18 -30.65 -36.40 19.72
N THR A 19 -30.54 -35.40 20.59
CA THR A 19 -31.15 -35.44 21.94
C THR A 19 -32.56 -34.85 21.97
N TYR A 20 -32.84 -33.85 21.13
CA TYR A 20 -34.11 -33.12 21.11
C TYR A 20 -34.68 -33.00 19.69
N PRO A 21 -35.00 -34.12 19.02
CA PRO A 21 -35.48 -34.09 17.64
C PRO A 21 -36.82 -33.35 17.52
N GLY A 22 -36.91 -32.48 16.52
CA GLY A 22 -38.12 -31.72 16.20
C GLY A 22 -37.86 -30.50 15.32
N PRO A 23 -38.89 -29.72 14.99
CA PRO A 23 -38.80 -28.61 14.03
C PRO A 23 -37.75 -27.56 14.37
N PHE A 24 -37.49 -27.33 15.66
CA PHE A 24 -36.45 -26.39 16.11
C PHE A 24 -35.04 -26.91 15.82
N ALA A 25 -34.75 -28.19 16.08
CA ALA A 25 -33.44 -28.79 15.83
C ALA A 25 -33.14 -28.84 14.32
N GLU A 26 -34.15 -29.13 13.50
CA GLU A 26 -34.05 -29.07 12.03
C GLU A 26 -33.73 -27.66 11.54
N ALA A 27 -34.43 -26.64 12.06
CA ALA A 27 -34.18 -25.24 11.71
C ALA A 27 -32.77 -24.80 12.13
N ALA A 28 -32.36 -25.10 13.37
CA ALA A 28 -31.04 -24.75 13.87
C ALA A 28 -29.91 -25.42 13.06
N THR A 29 -30.09 -26.69 12.65
CA THR A 29 -29.13 -27.39 11.80
C THR A 29 -29.03 -26.73 10.43
N LYS A 30 -30.18 -26.43 9.81
CA LYS A 30 -30.23 -25.76 8.51
C LYS A 30 -29.61 -24.37 8.56
N ASP A 31 -29.88 -23.59 9.60
CA ASP A 31 -29.31 -22.26 9.79
C ASP A 31 -27.80 -22.34 10.00
N TRP A 32 -27.32 -23.31 10.80
CA TRP A 32 -25.90 -23.55 10.98
C TRP A 32 -25.20 -23.95 9.68
N GLU A 33 -25.80 -24.85 8.89
CA GLU A 33 -25.29 -25.23 7.57
C GLU A 33 -25.26 -24.04 6.61
N ALA A 34 -26.32 -23.23 6.57
CA ALA A 34 -26.38 -22.03 5.73
C ALA A 34 -25.31 -21.00 6.10
N VAL A 35 -25.07 -20.77 7.40
CA VAL A 35 -23.98 -19.90 7.87
C VAL A 35 -22.63 -20.51 7.54
N ARG A 36 -22.44 -21.82 7.68
CA ARG A 36 -21.20 -22.50 7.30
C ARG A 36 -20.90 -22.30 5.81
N GLU A 37 -21.88 -22.54 4.93
CA GLU A 37 -21.71 -22.34 3.48
C GLU A 37 -21.40 -20.89 3.14
N LEU A 38 -22.03 -19.93 3.82
CA LEU A 38 -21.75 -18.50 3.63
C LEU A 38 -20.34 -18.12 4.08
N LEU A 39 -19.89 -18.65 5.23
CA LEU A 39 -18.55 -18.38 5.79
C LEU A 39 -17.43 -19.11 5.04
N GLU A 40 -17.71 -20.29 4.48
CA GLU A 40 -16.79 -20.98 3.57
C GLU A 40 -16.59 -20.23 2.27
N GLY A 41 -17.59 -19.45 1.85
CA GLY A 41 -17.55 -18.69 0.62
C GLY A 41 -17.72 -19.57 -0.63
N ARG A 42 -18.17 -18.94 -1.71
CA ARG A 42 -18.34 -19.62 -3.00
C ARG A 42 -17.00 -20.08 -3.54
N ARG A 43 -16.96 -21.31 -4.05
CA ARG A 43 -15.80 -21.86 -4.73
C ARG A 43 -15.70 -21.30 -6.15
N TYR A 44 -14.48 -20.99 -6.57
CA TYR A 44 -14.15 -20.57 -7.92
C TYR A 44 -13.04 -21.43 -8.51
N GLU A 45 -13.02 -21.51 -9.84
CA GLU A 45 -11.84 -21.94 -10.57
C GLU A 45 -11.05 -20.69 -10.94
N VAL A 46 -9.75 -20.71 -10.63
CA VAL A 46 -8.79 -19.67 -11.00
C VAL A 46 -7.68 -20.36 -11.75
N ASP A 47 -7.54 -20.00 -13.03
CA ASP A 47 -6.56 -20.64 -13.90
C ASP A 47 -5.16 -20.13 -13.62
N ARG A 48 -4.15 -20.95 -13.90
CA ARG A 48 -2.75 -20.53 -13.75
C ARG A 48 -2.42 -19.29 -14.58
N ALA A 49 -3.09 -19.11 -15.72
CA ALA A 49 -2.95 -17.92 -16.57
C ALA A 49 -3.35 -16.64 -15.84
N GLU A 50 -4.40 -16.67 -15.00
CA GLU A 50 -4.85 -15.53 -14.20
C GLU A 50 -3.86 -15.16 -13.10
N LEU A 51 -2.97 -16.07 -12.70
CA LEU A 51 -1.97 -15.86 -11.65
C LEU A 51 -0.58 -15.49 -12.18
N LEU A 52 -0.38 -15.46 -13.50
CA LEU A 52 0.93 -15.17 -14.10
C LEU A 52 1.45 -13.78 -13.71
N PHE A 53 0.57 -12.81 -13.48
CA PHE A 53 0.97 -11.48 -13.04
C PHE A 53 1.76 -11.51 -11.72
N ARG A 54 1.44 -12.43 -10.80
CA ARG A 54 2.17 -12.57 -9.52
C ARG A 54 3.58 -13.08 -9.73
N ASP A 55 3.79 -14.00 -10.67
CA ASP A 55 5.13 -14.48 -11.01
C ASP A 55 5.96 -13.38 -11.67
N ASP A 56 5.34 -12.61 -12.56
CA ASP A 56 5.99 -11.49 -13.23
C ASP A 56 6.33 -10.36 -12.26
N GLU A 57 5.45 -10.10 -11.28
CA GLU A 57 5.73 -9.15 -10.22
C GLU A 57 6.92 -9.59 -9.37
N LYS A 58 6.98 -10.86 -8.96
CA LYS A 58 8.12 -11.41 -8.22
C LYS A 58 9.44 -11.22 -8.96
N LYS A 59 9.45 -11.36 -10.29
CA LYS A 59 10.65 -11.10 -11.10
C LYS A 59 11.04 -9.63 -11.08
N ILE A 60 10.07 -8.72 -11.17
CA ILE A 60 10.32 -7.26 -11.14
C ILE A 60 10.86 -6.85 -9.77
N VAL A 61 10.22 -7.28 -8.68
CA VAL A 61 10.68 -7.00 -7.30
C VAL A 61 12.09 -7.56 -7.08
N ALA A 62 12.36 -8.78 -7.54
CA ALA A 62 13.70 -9.38 -7.45
C ALA A 62 14.75 -8.59 -8.25
N ALA A 63 14.42 -8.16 -9.47
CA ALA A 63 15.32 -7.37 -10.31
C ALA A 63 15.61 -5.99 -9.69
N ALA A 64 14.57 -5.29 -9.20
CA ALA A 64 14.71 -3.99 -8.54
C ALA A 64 15.51 -4.11 -7.23
N THR A 65 15.25 -5.15 -6.44
CA THR A 65 16.00 -5.43 -5.21
C THR A 65 17.46 -5.75 -5.49
N ALA A 66 17.74 -6.54 -6.54
CA ALA A 66 19.11 -6.81 -6.96
C ALA A 66 19.83 -5.54 -7.41
N ALA A 67 19.16 -4.68 -8.19
CA ALA A 67 19.68 -3.38 -8.60
C ALA A 67 19.94 -2.46 -7.39
N ALA A 68 19.05 -2.48 -6.39
CA ALA A 68 19.22 -1.71 -5.16
C ALA A 68 20.44 -2.17 -4.36
N LYS A 69 20.59 -3.48 -4.15
CA LYS A 69 21.74 -4.05 -3.43
C LYS A 69 23.06 -3.78 -4.16
N GLN A 70 23.06 -3.90 -5.49
CA GLN A 70 24.23 -3.60 -6.31
C GLN A 70 24.59 -2.11 -6.23
N GLY A 71 23.62 -1.22 -6.42
CA GLY A 71 23.84 0.23 -6.34
C GLY A 71 24.34 0.69 -4.97
N TRP A 72 23.81 0.11 -3.90
CA TRP A 72 24.31 0.35 -2.54
C TRP A 72 25.76 -0.11 -2.35
N ALA A 73 26.08 -1.32 -2.81
CA ALA A 73 27.43 -1.87 -2.72
C ALA A 73 28.44 -1.05 -3.53
N ASP A 74 28.07 -0.65 -4.75
CA ASP A 74 28.91 0.19 -5.61
C ASP A 74 29.14 1.56 -4.98
N PHE A 75 28.09 2.21 -4.48
CA PHE A 75 28.19 3.50 -3.79
C PHE A 75 29.12 3.44 -2.57
N CYS A 76 29.00 2.38 -1.76
CA CYS A 76 29.85 2.16 -0.60
C CYS A 76 31.31 1.90 -1.01
N SER A 77 31.53 1.11 -2.06
CA SER A 77 32.88 0.79 -2.56
C SER A 77 33.58 2.03 -3.14
N GLU A 78 32.87 2.89 -3.85
CA GLU A 78 33.41 4.14 -4.41
C GLU A 78 33.88 5.11 -3.32
N ARG A 79 33.24 5.08 -2.15
CA ARG A 79 33.49 6.00 -1.02
C ARG A 79 34.17 5.32 0.17
N GLU A 80 34.70 4.12 0.00
CA GLU A 80 35.30 3.33 1.09
C GLU A 80 36.37 4.13 1.86
N GLN A 81 37.18 4.93 1.15
CA GLN A 81 38.24 5.76 1.76
C GLN A 81 37.70 6.98 2.52
N GLU A 82 36.48 7.42 2.23
CA GLU A 82 35.82 8.58 2.85
C GLU A 82 34.90 8.18 4.01
N ILE A 83 34.45 6.92 4.02
CA ILE A 83 33.69 6.31 5.11
C ILE A 83 34.65 6.00 6.26
N ILE A 84 34.32 6.50 7.45
CA ILE A 84 35.09 6.25 8.66
C ILE A 84 34.29 5.44 9.67
N GLU A 85 35.02 4.76 10.55
CA GLU A 85 34.49 4.35 11.83
C GLU A 85 34.60 5.52 12.83
N ILE A 86 33.62 5.65 13.73
CA ILE A 86 33.69 6.65 14.81
C ILE A 86 34.89 6.28 15.71
N PRO A 87 35.90 7.15 15.88
CA PRO A 87 37.07 6.86 16.71
C PRO A 87 36.68 6.55 18.16
N GLU A 88 37.31 5.57 18.80
CA GLU A 88 37.00 5.16 20.19
C GLU A 88 37.15 6.29 21.22
N ASN A 89 38.00 7.27 20.91
CA ASN A 89 38.27 8.42 21.78
C ASN A 89 37.33 9.61 21.52
N LEU A 90 36.39 9.50 20.58
CA LEU A 90 35.44 10.57 20.26
C LEU A 90 34.18 10.44 21.13
N THR A 91 34.26 10.88 22.39
CA THR A 91 33.07 11.01 23.24
C THR A 91 32.24 12.18 22.75
N ILE A 92 30.99 11.95 22.33
CA ILE A 92 30.16 13.00 21.69
C ILE A 92 29.89 14.19 22.66
N GLY A 93 29.97 13.98 23.97
CA GLY A 93 29.82 15.07 24.96
C GLY A 93 30.99 16.04 25.08
N ASP A 94 32.22 15.60 24.79
CA ASP A 94 33.45 16.30 25.18
C ASP A 94 34.42 16.58 24.01
N SER A 95 34.08 16.14 22.78
CA SER A 95 35.00 16.13 21.64
C SER A 95 34.82 17.29 20.66
N ASP A 96 35.92 17.75 20.06
CA ASP A 96 35.91 18.62 18.88
C ASP A 96 35.59 17.80 17.62
N PHE A 97 34.36 17.97 17.12
CA PHE A 97 33.86 17.29 15.93
C PHE A 97 34.46 17.81 14.62
N GLY A 98 35.23 18.89 14.63
CA GLY A 98 35.90 19.41 13.43
C GLY A 98 36.81 18.38 12.76
N SER A 99 37.35 17.42 13.52
CA SER A 99 38.21 16.34 13.01
C SER A 99 37.47 15.26 12.19
N VAL A 100 36.15 15.15 12.38
CA VAL A 100 35.28 14.18 11.71
C VAL A 100 34.22 14.84 10.82
N ALA A 101 34.04 16.15 10.93
CA ALA A 101 33.15 16.92 10.08
C ALA A 101 33.44 16.70 8.59
N GLY A 102 32.39 16.52 7.79
CA GLY A 102 32.47 16.27 6.36
C GLY A 102 32.80 14.83 5.95
N LYS A 103 33.24 13.97 6.88
CA LYS A 103 33.45 12.54 6.61
C LYS A 103 32.13 11.77 6.61
N PHE A 104 32.14 10.54 6.11
CA PHE A 104 30.93 9.72 6.02
C PHE A 104 30.88 8.62 7.08
N LEU A 105 29.68 8.29 7.50
CA LEU A 105 29.36 7.11 8.31
C LEU A 105 28.45 6.19 7.51
N LEU A 106 28.76 4.90 7.52
CA LEU A 106 27.85 3.85 7.10
C LEU A 106 27.03 3.42 8.32
N LEU A 107 25.73 3.70 8.31
CA LEU A 107 24.82 3.39 9.40
C LEU A 107 23.91 2.21 9.01
N PRO A 108 23.71 1.23 9.91
CA PRO A 108 22.86 0.07 9.65
C PRO A 108 21.38 0.47 9.50
N PRO A 109 20.49 -0.45 9.11
CA PRO A 109 19.05 -0.16 9.08
C PRO A 109 18.52 0.32 10.43
N SER A 110 17.73 1.40 10.42
CA SER A 110 16.94 1.91 11.55
C SER A 110 15.46 1.86 11.21
N ALA A 111 14.68 1.13 12.01
CA ALA A 111 13.25 0.94 11.83
C ALA A 111 12.43 2.06 12.52
N PRO A 112 11.19 2.35 12.08
CA PRO A 112 10.36 3.42 12.64
C PRO A 112 10.19 3.38 14.17
N GLU A 113 10.18 2.20 14.77
CA GLU A 113 10.06 2.00 16.23
C GLU A 113 11.28 2.52 17.01
N GLN A 114 12.41 2.72 16.31
CA GLN A 114 13.65 3.26 16.85
C GLN A 114 13.76 4.77 16.64
N TRP A 115 12.88 5.37 15.83
CA TRP A 115 12.89 6.81 15.59
C TRP A 115 12.32 7.54 16.81
N ILE A 116 12.75 8.78 17.02
CA ILE A 116 12.30 9.58 18.16
C ILE A 116 11.70 10.90 17.67
N THR A 117 10.76 11.43 18.44
CA THR A 117 10.31 12.81 18.29
C THR A 117 10.90 13.63 19.42
N ASP A 118 11.68 14.65 19.09
CA ASP A 118 12.32 15.54 20.05
C ASP A 118 12.07 17.01 19.69
N VAL A 119 11.46 17.75 20.62
CA VAL A 119 11.09 19.17 20.44
C VAL A 119 10.40 19.46 19.09
N GLY A 120 9.48 18.59 18.67
CA GLY A 120 8.73 18.74 17.41
C GLY A 120 9.50 18.38 16.13
N LEU A 121 10.68 17.77 16.24
CA LEU A 121 11.44 17.20 15.12
C LEU A 121 11.39 15.68 15.18
N SER A 122 11.21 15.03 14.04
CA SER A 122 11.32 13.58 13.92
C SER A 122 12.74 13.20 13.51
N LEU A 123 13.38 12.34 14.29
CA LEU A 123 14.77 11.95 14.09
C LEU A 123 14.86 10.45 13.83
N VAL A 124 15.50 10.09 12.73
CA VAL A 124 15.99 8.73 12.53
C VAL A 124 17.24 8.57 13.41
N THR A 125 17.29 7.49 14.19
CA THR A 125 18.34 7.31 15.20
C THR A 125 19.09 6.00 15.03
N TRP A 126 20.36 6.02 15.41
CA TRP A 126 21.24 4.86 15.46
C TRP A 126 22.07 4.86 16.73
N ARG A 127 22.39 3.66 17.21
CA ARG A 127 23.37 3.44 18.28
C ARG A 127 24.65 2.90 17.65
N VAL A 128 25.70 3.68 17.68
CA VAL A 128 27.03 3.30 17.17
C VAL A 128 28.01 3.36 18.32
N ARG A 129 28.59 2.22 18.70
CA ARG A 129 29.55 2.09 19.82
C ARG A 129 29.06 2.69 21.16
N GLY A 130 27.74 2.70 21.39
CA GLY A 130 27.15 3.24 22.61
C GLY A 130 26.85 4.74 22.58
N ASP A 131 27.13 5.39 21.45
CA ASP A 131 26.81 6.78 21.17
C ASP A 131 25.62 6.92 20.21
N TRP A 132 24.97 8.09 20.24
CA TRP A 132 23.83 8.39 19.38
C TRP A 132 24.27 9.10 18.10
N VAL A 133 23.79 8.59 16.97
CA VAL A 133 23.85 9.26 15.67
C VAL A 133 22.43 9.51 15.21
N VAL A 134 22.16 10.68 14.64
CA VAL A 134 20.82 11.08 14.22
C VAL A 134 20.83 11.78 12.87
N ALA A 135 19.71 11.65 12.16
CA ALA A 135 19.42 12.41 10.96
C ALA A 135 17.98 12.94 11.04
N LYS A 136 17.76 14.18 10.60
CA LYS A 136 16.44 14.82 10.63
C LYS A 136 15.57 14.24 9.54
N LEU A 137 14.43 13.64 9.90
CA LEU A 137 13.50 13.03 8.95
C LEU A 137 12.96 14.06 7.94
N GLU A 138 12.83 15.31 8.35
CA GLU A 138 12.37 16.44 7.52
C GLU A 138 13.47 17.07 6.67
N SER A 139 14.69 16.50 6.65
CA SER A 139 15.76 16.99 5.77
C SER A 139 15.40 16.85 4.28
N ASP A 140 16.01 17.70 3.45
CA ASP A 140 15.83 17.63 1.99
C ASP A 140 16.27 16.28 1.42
N SER A 141 17.32 15.67 1.99
CA SER A 141 17.77 14.32 1.63
C SER A 141 16.71 13.26 1.87
N PHE A 142 16.13 13.21 3.07
CA PHE A 142 15.05 12.26 3.34
C PHE A 142 13.77 12.58 2.56
N SER A 143 13.43 13.85 2.38
CA SER A 143 12.29 14.24 1.53
C SER A 143 12.41 13.69 0.11
N ARG A 144 13.63 13.69 -0.47
CA ARG A 144 13.90 13.09 -1.78
C ARG A 144 13.86 11.56 -1.74
N ALA A 145 14.44 10.95 -0.70
CA ALA A 145 14.35 9.50 -0.48
C ALA A 145 12.89 9.01 -0.37
N TRP A 146 12.04 9.71 0.38
CA TRP A 146 10.63 9.34 0.57
C TRP A 146 9.81 9.49 -0.69
N ARG A 147 10.10 10.48 -1.56
CA ARG A 147 9.48 10.53 -2.89
C ARG A 147 9.87 9.33 -3.74
N ALA A 148 11.14 8.93 -3.74
CA ALA A 148 11.58 7.72 -4.42
C ALA A 148 10.91 6.46 -3.83
N GLN A 149 10.79 6.38 -2.50
CA GLN A 149 10.11 5.29 -1.80
C GLN A 149 8.62 5.19 -2.15
N ILE A 150 7.91 6.32 -2.22
CA ILE A 150 6.51 6.35 -2.65
C ILE A 150 6.38 5.80 -4.07
N ARG A 151 7.24 6.24 -5.00
CA ARG A 151 7.23 5.70 -6.37
C ARG A 151 7.61 4.22 -6.43
N PHE A 152 8.54 3.76 -5.58
CA PHE A 152 8.88 2.34 -5.48
C PHE A 152 7.71 1.50 -4.96
N ARG A 153 7.02 1.93 -3.90
CA ARG A 153 5.81 1.26 -3.39
C ARG A 153 4.69 1.26 -4.42
N HIS A 154 4.53 2.37 -5.12
CA HIS A 154 3.51 2.54 -6.15
C HIS A 154 3.76 1.63 -7.37
N ASN A 155 5.01 1.48 -7.81
CA ASN A 155 5.35 0.84 -9.09
C ASN A 155 5.94 -0.56 -8.97
N VAL A 156 6.49 -0.94 -7.81
CA VAL A 156 7.28 -2.16 -7.62
C VAL A 156 6.74 -3.00 -6.47
N ALA A 157 6.91 -2.55 -5.22
CA ALA A 157 6.61 -3.36 -4.04
C ALA A 157 5.80 -2.56 -3.00
N PRO A 158 4.46 -2.61 -3.04
CA PRO A 158 3.58 -1.97 -2.07
C PRO A 158 3.89 -2.27 -0.60
N GLU A 159 4.52 -3.41 -0.33
CA GLU A 159 4.86 -3.97 0.97
C GLU A 159 6.26 -3.59 1.49
N LEU A 160 7.03 -2.78 0.73
CA LEU A 160 8.34 -2.29 1.16
C LEU A 160 8.23 -1.69 2.58
N ASN A 161 9.03 -2.20 3.51
CA ASN A 161 9.08 -1.68 4.88
C ASN A 161 9.85 -0.34 4.97
N ASP A 162 9.74 0.37 6.10
CA ASP A 162 10.34 1.70 6.30
C ASP A 162 11.72 1.67 6.97
N ALA A 163 12.33 0.48 7.16
CA ALA A 163 13.67 0.41 7.74
C ALA A 163 14.68 1.07 6.80
N VAL A 164 15.53 1.95 7.33
CA VAL A 164 16.45 2.75 6.52
C VAL A 164 17.89 2.66 7.00
N ALA A 165 18.77 2.17 6.13
CA ALA A 165 20.22 2.30 6.27
C ALA A 165 20.69 3.53 5.49
N VAL A 166 21.72 4.20 5.99
CA VAL A 166 22.21 5.45 5.37
C VAL A 166 23.73 5.50 5.30
N VAL A 167 24.23 6.09 4.22
CA VAL A 167 25.55 6.71 4.25
C VAL A 167 25.33 8.18 4.57
N GLY A 168 25.77 8.62 5.74
CA GLY A 168 25.53 9.97 6.25
C GLY A 168 26.81 10.80 6.32
N ARG A 169 26.78 12.02 5.79
CA ARG A 169 27.85 13.01 5.95
C ARG A 169 27.75 13.67 7.32
N ILE A 170 28.81 13.63 8.11
CA ILE A 170 28.86 14.24 9.43
C ILE A 170 28.80 15.77 9.30
N SER A 171 27.82 16.41 9.94
CA SER A 171 27.65 17.87 9.89
C SER A 171 28.76 18.64 10.62
N GLY A 172 29.38 18.01 11.63
CA GLY A 172 30.34 18.63 12.54
C GLY A 172 29.71 19.41 13.70
N GLN A 173 28.38 19.46 13.79
CA GLN A 173 27.67 20.08 14.91
C GLN A 173 26.85 19.02 15.67
N PRO A 174 27.18 18.74 16.94
CA PRO A 174 26.38 17.84 17.75
C PRO A 174 25.05 18.48 18.11
N ARG A 175 24.07 17.64 18.40
CA ARG A 175 22.72 18.00 18.87
C ARG A 175 22.46 17.33 20.20
N LEU A 176 21.77 18.02 21.11
CA LEU A 176 21.14 17.35 22.26
C LEU A 176 19.84 16.71 21.81
N ILE A 177 19.66 15.44 22.14
CA ILE A 177 18.42 14.69 21.92
C ILE A 177 17.90 14.14 23.24
N HIS A 178 16.61 13.82 23.29
CA HIS A 178 15.99 13.11 24.41
C HIS A 178 15.47 11.74 23.97
N PRO A 179 16.30 10.68 24.03
CA PRO A 179 15.87 9.35 23.61
C PRO A 179 14.69 8.84 24.45
N THR A 180 13.85 8.02 23.83
CA THR A 180 12.74 7.36 24.53
C THR A 180 13.27 6.55 25.71
N GLY A 181 12.78 6.85 26.92
CA GLY A 181 13.19 6.15 28.15
C GLY A 181 14.50 6.66 28.79
N ALA A 182 15.11 7.73 28.28
CA ALA A 182 16.22 8.39 28.95
C ALA A 182 15.71 9.41 29.98
N ASP A 183 16.39 9.54 31.12
CA ASP A 183 16.09 10.54 32.16
C ASP A 183 16.71 11.92 31.88
N VAL A 184 17.67 11.99 30.96
CA VAL A 184 18.42 13.20 30.62
C VAL A 184 18.65 13.31 29.13
N ALA A 185 18.73 14.54 28.64
CA ALA A 185 19.16 14.80 27.27
C ALA A 185 20.62 14.36 27.08
N VAL A 186 20.90 13.74 25.95
CA VAL A 186 22.23 13.21 25.60
C VAL A 186 22.70 13.84 24.28
N PRO A 187 24.01 14.04 24.12
CA PRO A 187 24.54 14.54 22.87
C PRO A 187 24.51 13.44 21.79
N ALA A 188 24.21 13.84 20.56
CA ALA A 188 24.17 12.99 19.38
C ALA A 188 24.89 13.65 18.21
N LEU A 189 25.52 12.84 17.37
CA LEU A 189 26.16 13.27 16.14
C LEU A 189 25.09 13.43 15.05
N GLU A 190 24.98 14.62 14.48
CA GLU A 190 24.06 14.86 13.36
C GLU A 190 24.74 14.51 12.03
N VAL A 191 24.05 13.70 11.21
CA VAL A 191 24.47 13.37 9.84
C VAL A 191 23.43 13.79 8.82
N GLU A 192 23.89 14.17 7.64
CA GLU A 192 23.08 14.42 6.46
C GLU A 192 23.15 13.20 5.54
N PRO A 193 22.04 12.50 5.26
CA PRO A 193 22.05 11.37 4.35
C PRO A 193 22.50 11.78 2.95
N VAL A 194 23.48 11.06 2.40
CA VAL A 194 23.94 11.20 1.00
C VAL A 194 23.59 9.99 0.15
N ALA A 195 23.23 8.87 0.79
CA ALA A 195 22.60 7.73 0.15
C ALA A 195 21.75 6.96 1.16
N VAL A 196 20.74 6.27 0.67
CA VAL A 196 19.82 5.47 1.49
C VAL A 196 19.59 4.11 0.87
N LEU A 197 19.49 3.09 1.72
CA LEU A 197 18.94 1.79 1.40
C LEU A 197 17.72 1.58 2.31
N VAL A 198 16.54 1.51 1.71
CA VAL A 198 15.26 1.33 2.40
C VAL A 198 14.78 -0.09 2.18
N GLY A 199 14.22 -0.72 3.21
CA GLY A 199 13.72 -2.08 3.16
C GLY A 199 14.61 -3.09 3.89
N ASP A 200 14.50 -4.35 3.49
CA ASP A 200 15.24 -5.48 4.06
C ASP A 200 15.89 -6.36 2.97
N ASP A 201 16.32 -7.56 3.35
CA ASP A 201 16.95 -8.49 2.42
C ASP A 201 16.01 -9.05 1.35
N ALA A 202 14.70 -9.12 1.63
CA ALA A 202 13.72 -9.63 0.68
C ALA A 202 13.36 -8.55 -0.35
N ILE A 203 13.18 -7.31 0.11
CA ILE A 203 12.76 -6.19 -0.73
C ILE A 203 13.55 -4.95 -0.31
N ALA A 204 14.32 -4.41 -1.25
CA ALA A 204 15.16 -3.24 -1.01
C ALA A 204 15.04 -2.20 -2.12
N MET A 205 15.15 -0.94 -1.73
CA MET A 205 15.23 0.22 -2.61
C MET A 205 16.48 1.03 -2.25
N PHE A 206 17.32 1.32 -3.25
CA PHE A 206 18.46 2.21 -3.10
C PHE A 206 18.23 3.53 -3.84
N ALA A 207 18.63 4.64 -3.22
CA ALA A 207 18.66 5.95 -3.86
C ALA A 207 19.97 6.69 -3.51
N ASP A 208 20.66 7.18 -4.54
CA ASP A 208 21.81 8.08 -4.42
C ASP A 208 21.33 9.53 -4.29
N LEU A 209 21.58 10.14 -3.14
CA LEU A 209 21.10 11.49 -2.80
C LEU A 209 22.16 12.57 -3.05
N THR A 210 23.29 12.24 -3.67
CA THR A 210 24.38 13.19 -3.94
C THR A 210 24.06 14.19 -5.05
N THR A 211 23.07 13.87 -5.90
CA THR A 211 22.59 14.79 -6.94
C THR A 211 21.91 16.00 -6.28
N ALA A 212 21.91 17.16 -6.95
CA ALA A 212 21.16 18.33 -6.49
C ALA A 212 19.71 18.36 -7.02
N GLU A 213 19.28 17.31 -7.71
CA GLU A 213 17.96 17.24 -8.32
C GLU A 213 16.89 17.09 -7.24
N SER A 214 15.75 17.77 -7.44
CA SER A 214 14.61 17.69 -6.52
C SER A 214 13.92 16.34 -6.53
N GLU A 215 14.15 15.55 -7.58
CA GLU A 215 13.61 14.22 -7.77
C GLU A 215 14.77 13.25 -8.06
N VAL A 216 15.01 12.35 -7.12
CA VAL A 216 16.05 11.30 -7.24
C VAL A 216 15.38 10.02 -7.70
N SER A 217 15.98 9.34 -8.68
CA SER A 217 15.52 8.01 -9.10
C SER A 217 16.03 6.92 -8.16
N PHE A 218 15.22 5.89 -7.91
CA PHE A 218 15.73 4.67 -7.26
C PHE A 218 16.43 3.75 -8.27
N ALA A 219 17.31 2.88 -7.79
CA ALA A 219 18.04 1.95 -8.64
C ALA A 219 17.07 0.99 -9.39
N GLY A 220 17.17 0.97 -10.71
CA GLY A 220 16.31 0.15 -11.58
C GLY A 220 14.97 0.77 -11.96
N GLU A 221 14.68 2.02 -11.55
CA GLU A 221 13.39 2.68 -11.82
C GLU A 221 13.04 2.74 -13.32
N ALA A 222 14.02 2.96 -14.20
CA ALA A 222 13.81 3.07 -15.65
C ALA A 222 13.31 1.78 -16.32
N GLU A 223 13.54 0.63 -15.70
CA GLU A 223 13.14 -0.69 -16.20
C GLU A 223 11.71 -1.07 -15.79
N VAL A 224 11.13 -0.35 -14.82
CA VAL A 224 9.77 -0.60 -14.32
C VAL A 224 8.78 0.12 -15.22
N ARG A 225 8.03 -0.64 -16.01
CA ARG A 225 7.03 -0.08 -16.94
C ARG A 225 5.65 -0.70 -16.75
N PRO A 226 4.58 0.11 -16.86
CA PRO A 226 3.22 -0.40 -16.88
C PRO A 226 3.00 -1.24 -18.15
N LEU A 227 2.22 -2.29 -18.02
CA LEU A 227 1.71 -3.08 -19.13
C LEU A 227 0.47 -2.38 -19.72
N PRO A 228 0.19 -2.60 -21.02
CA PRO A 228 -1.01 -2.06 -21.64
C PRO A 228 -2.26 -2.71 -21.05
N VAL A 229 -3.29 -1.90 -20.82
CA VAL A 229 -4.64 -2.34 -20.43
C VAL A 229 -5.58 -2.05 -21.61
N PRO A 230 -6.50 -2.97 -21.96
CA PRO A 230 -7.50 -2.71 -22.99
C PRO A 230 -8.30 -1.44 -22.71
N VAL A 231 -8.46 -0.59 -23.73
CA VAL A 231 -9.34 0.58 -23.62
C VAL A 231 -10.78 0.14 -23.75
N LEU A 232 -11.58 0.43 -22.73
CA LEU A 232 -13.01 0.12 -22.75
C LEU A 232 -13.75 0.96 -23.80
N PRO A 233 -14.65 0.35 -24.59
CA PRO A 233 -15.53 1.12 -25.46
C PRO A 233 -16.53 1.95 -24.62
N ALA A 234 -17.06 3.03 -25.19
CA ALA A 234 -17.98 3.93 -24.48
C ALA A 234 -19.27 3.24 -24.00
N ASN A 235 -19.67 2.15 -24.64
CA ASN A 235 -20.82 1.33 -24.31
C ASN A 235 -20.44 0.06 -23.53
N ALA A 236 -19.26 0.00 -22.91
CA ALA A 236 -18.86 -1.11 -22.07
C ALA A 236 -19.90 -1.36 -20.96
N GLU A 237 -20.20 -2.63 -20.70
CA GLU A 237 -21.11 -3.02 -19.63
C GLU A 237 -20.46 -2.75 -18.26
N PRO A 238 -21.26 -2.50 -17.20
CA PRO A 238 -20.75 -2.22 -15.86
C PRO A 238 -19.79 -3.29 -15.32
N ALA A 239 -20.05 -4.57 -15.64
CA ALA A 239 -19.16 -5.68 -15.27
C ALA A 239 -17.76 -5.56 -15.90
N GLN A 240 -17.68 -5.12 -17.16
CA GLN A 240 -16.41 -4.94 -17.87
C GLN A 240 -15.56 -3.81 -17.27
N VAL A 241 -16.20 -2.80 -16.67
CA VAL A 241 -15.51 -1.74 -15.91
C VAL A 241 -14.80 -2.35 -14.69
N MET A 242 -15.46 -3.24 -13.96
CA MET A 242 -14.89 -3.90 -12.78
C MET A 242 -13.80 -4.92 -13.15
N GLU A 243 -13.95 -5.64 -14.26
CA GLU A 243 -12.90 -6.51 -14.79
C GLU A 243 -11.65 -5.70 -15.19
N THR A 244 -11.85 -4.58 -15.90
CA THR A 244 -10.75 -3.69 -16.30
C THR A 244 -10.05 -3.06 -15.11
N LEU A 245 -10.77 -2.80 -14.00
CA LEU A 245 -10.19 -2.32 -12.75
C LEU A 245 -9.12 -3.31 -12.25
N PHE A 246 -9.42 -4.61 -12.30
CA PHE A 246 -8.50 -5.66 -11.89
C PHE A 246 -7.33 -5.82 -12.87
N ASP A 247 -7.61 -5.81 -14.17
CA ASP A 247 -6.59 -5.87 -15.22
C ASP A 247 -5.58 -4.71 -15.09
N ALA A 248 -6.05 -3.51 -14.72
CA ALA A 248 -5.18 -2.38 -14.49
C ALA A 248 -4.23 -2.59 -13.30
N LEU A 249 -4.68 -3.25 -12.23
CA LEU A 249 -3.83 -3.62 -11.09
C LEU A 249 -2.77 -4.66 -11.49
N HIS A 250 -3.15 -5.67 -12.26
CA HIS A 250 -2.21 -6.67 -12.81
C HIS A 250 -1.16 -6.04 -13.73
N ALA A 251 -1.61 -5.06 -14.52
CA ALA A 251 -0.77 -4.37 -15.48
C ALA A 251 0.12 -3.27 -14.87
N ARG A 252 0.04 -3.00 -13.56
CA ARG A 252 0.70 -1.83 -12.92
C ARG A 252 0.33 -0.50 -13.60
N ASN A 253 -0.88 -0.40 -14.14
CA ASN A 253 -1.30 0.76 -14.92
C ASN A 253 -2.27 1.62 -14.11
N ASP A 254 -1.69 2.44 -13.24
CA ASP A 254 -2.36 3.41 -12.39
C ASP A 254 -3.26 4.36 -13.19
N LYS A 255 -2.79 4.84 -14.34
CA LYS A 255 -3.55 5.74 -15.22
C LYS A 255 -4.81 5.07 -15.77
N ALA A 256 -4.70 3.81 -16.20
CA ALA A 256 -5.86 3.04 -16.63
C ALA A 256 -6.83 2.85 -15.45
N TRP A 257 -6.32 2.51 -14.27
CA TRP A 257 -7.11 2.35 -13.04
C TRP A 257 -7.86 3.63 -12.65
N TYR A 258 -7.15 4.76 -12.52
CA TYR A 258 -7.73 6.07 -12.19
C TYR A 258 -8.77 6.53 -13.22
N SER A 259 -8.59 6.18 -14.50
CA SER A 259 -9.53 6.56 -15.57
C SER A 259 -10.91 5.92 -15.44
N LEU A 260 -11.05 4.86 -14.63
CA LEU A 260 -12.32 4.18 -14.39
C LEU A 260 -13.18 4.92 -13.36
N PHE A 261 -12.60 5.77 -12.53
CA PHE A 261 -13.31 6.54 -11.51
C PHE A 261 -13.96 7.79 -12.10
N ALA A 262 -15.08 8.19 -11.51
CA ALA A 262 -15.74 9.43 -11.86
C ALA A 262 -14.95 10.64 -11.36
N ASP A 263 -14.94 11.70 -12.16
CA ASP A 263 -14.45 13.04 -11.80
C ASP A 263 -15.60 13.97 -11.37
N TRP A 264 -16.77 13.41 -11.10
CA TRP A 264 -18.00 14.05 -10.62
C TRP A 264 -18.59 13.24 -9.47
N GLN A 265 -19.51 13.83 -8.71
CA GLN A 265 -20.09 13.16 -7.53
C GLN A 265 -21.60 13.41 -7.40
N LEU A 266 -22.28 12.40 -6.82
CA LEU A 266 -23.63 12.53 -6.26
C LEU A 266 -23.53 12.52 -4.74
N LEU A 267 -24.21 13.45 -4.08
CA LEU A 267 -24.28 13.51 -2.63
C LEU A 267 -25.74 13.47 -2.18
N ASP A 268 -26.08 12.46 -1.38
CA ASP A 268 -27.42 12.30 -0.83
C ASP A 268 -27.48 12.99 0.55
N GLU A 269 -28.14 14.16 0.64
CA GLU A 269 -28.30 14.93 1.89
C GLU A 269 -29.78 15.24 2.13
N GLY A 270 -30.29 14.92 3.34
CA GLY A 270 -31.66 15.28 3.72
C GLY A 270 -32.77 14.62 2.88
N GLY A 271 -32.46 13.52 2.17
CA GLY A 271 -33.39 12.88 1.24
C GLY A 271 -33.37 13.46 -0.18
N GLU A 272 -32.48 14.42 -0.43
CA GLU A 272 -32.24 15.04 -1.73
C GLU A 272 -30.88 14.61 -2.29
N THR A 273 -30.79 14.39 -3.60
CA THR A 273 -29.52 14.10 -4.27
C THR A 273 -28.98 15.37 -4.93
N TYR A 274 -27.76 15.76 -4.60
CA TYR A 274 -27.04 16.88 -5.20
C TYR A 274 -26.02 16.37 -6.21
N PHE A 275 -25.86 17.10 -7.32
CA PHE A 275 -24.87 16.78 -8.35
C PHE A 275 -23.73 17.80 -8.36
N TYR A 276 -22.51 17.29 -8.25
CA TYR A 276 -21.27 18.06 -8.34
C TYR A 276 -20.58 17.71 -9.67
N PRO A 277 -20.57 18.62 -10.66
CA PRO A 277 -20.05 18.34 -12.00
C PRO A 277 -18.54 18.16 -12.04
N TYR A 278 -17.82 18.59 -10.99
CA TYR A 278 -16.38 18.39 -10.86
C TYR A 278 -16.03 18.13 -9.39
N TRP A 279 -15.68 16.87 -9.11
CA TRP A 279 -15.24 16.35 -7.83
C TRP A 279 -14.24 15.21 -8.07
N PRO A 280 -13.01 15.52 -8.53
CA PRO A 280 -12.04 14.50 -8.87
C PRO A 280 -11.58 13.74 -7.62
N TYR A 281 -11.23 12.48 -7.81
CA TYR A 281 -10.58 11.67 -6.78
C TYR A 281 -9.25 12.34 -6.37
N ALA A 282 -9.13 12.71 -5.09
CA ALA A 282 -7.97 13.44 -4.60
C ALA A 282 -6.66 12.64 -4.78
N GLU A 283 -5.61 13.28 -5.31
CA GLU A 283 -4.32 12.63 -5.63
C GLU A 283 -3.71 11.86 -4.46
N MET A 284 -3.71 12.44 -3.25
CA MET A 284 -3.19 11.75 -2.07
C MET A 284 -3.97 10.46 -1.73
N ARG A 285 -5.29 10.45 -1.96
CA ARG A 285 -6.10 9.23 -1.78
C ARG A 285 -5.89 8.24 -2.92
N LYS A 286 -5.72 8.72 -4.15
CA LYS A 286 -5.43 7.87 -5.31
C LYS A 286 -4.20 7.01 -5.08
N ASP A 287 -3.07 7.62 -4.70
CA ASP A 287 -1.82 6.88 -4.47
C ASP A 287 -1.98 5.86 -3.33
N HIS A 288 -2.62 6.26 -2.23
CA HIS A 288 -2.89 5.37 -1.11
C HIS A 288 -3.75 4.17 -1.53
N ASP A 289 -4.87 4.42 -2.21
CA ASP A 289 -5.82 3.39 -2.58
C ASP A 289 -5.30 2.50 -3.71
N TRP A 290 -4.46 3.04 -4.59
CA TRP A 290 -3.69 2.26 -5.56
C TRP A 290 -2.71 1.32 -4.87
N ILE A 291 -1.84 1.82 -3.99
CA ILE A 291 -0.85 1.01 -3.24
C ILE A 291 -1.57 -0.07 -2.44
N LYS A 292 -2.65 0.28 -1.73
CA LYS A 292 -3.46 -0.67 -0.98
C LYS A 292 -4.05 -1.75 -1.89
N SER A 293 -4.69 -1.36 -2.99
CA SER A 293 -5.29 -2.30 -3.95
C SER A 293 -4.24 -3.24 -4.55
N ARG A 294 -3.07 -2.70 -4.91
CA ARG A 294 -1.94 -3.48 -5.44
C ARG A 294 -1.44 -4.50 -4.41
N ARG A 295 -1.31 -4.13 -3.14
CA ARG A 295 -0.95 -5.07 -2.06
C ARG A 295 -1.96 -6.22 -1.99
N THR A 296 -3.25 -5.88 -1.94
CA THR A 296 -4.34 -6.87 -1.87
C THR A 296 -4.30 -7.89 -3.00
N VAL A 297 -4.06 -7.48 -4.26
CA VAL A 297 -4.02 -8.44 -5.40
C VAL A 297 -2.75 -9.28 -5.45
N LEU A 298 -1.64 -8.76 -4.93
CA LEU A 298 -0.37 -9.48 -4.90
C LEU A 298 -0.32 -10.53 -3.78
N GLU A 299 -1.01 -10.27 -2.68
CA GLU A 299 -1.06 -11.15 -1.51
C GLU A 299 -2.32 -12.02 -1.51
N ASP A 300 -3.48 -11.45 -1.18
CA ASP A 300 -4.66 -12.21 -0.77
C ASP A 300 -5.65 -12.50 -1.90
N THR A 301 -5.83 -11.57 -2.83
CA THR A 301 -6.80 -11.70 -3.93
C THR A 301 -6.15 -12.28 -5.18
N ALA A 302 -6.51 -13.51 -5.50
CA ALA A 302 -6.15 -14.20 -6.74
C ALA A 302 -6.99 -13.74 -7.94
N ALA A 303 -8.26 -13.40 -7.70
CA ALA A 303 -9.20 -13.00 -8.75
C ALA A 303 -10.34 -12.12 -8.21
N LEU A 304 -10.93 -11.30 -9.09
CA LEU A 304 -12.23 -10.67 -8.85
C LEU A 304 -13.29 -11.29 -9.77
N ARG A 305 -14.48 -11.50 -9.22
CA ARG A 305 -15.63 -12.05 -9.96
C ARG A 305 -16.85 -11.18 -9.75
N VAL A 306 -17.43 -10.66 -10.83
CA VAL A 306 -18.71 -9.96 -10.77
C VAL A 306 -19.80 -11.01 -10.53
N VAL A 307 -20.51 -10.84 -9.43
CA VAL A 307 -21.52 -11.79 -8.95
C VAL A 307 -22.90 -11.34 -9.35
N TRP A 308 -23.14 -10.05 -9.19
CA TRP A 308 -24.45 -9.46 -9.32
C TRP A 308 -24.35 -8.03 -9.79
N THR A 309 -25.29 -7.64 -10.65
CA THR A 309 -25.41 -6.31 -11.19
C THR A 309 -26.88 -5.94 -11.14
N ASP A 310 -27.23 -4.91 -10.38
CA ASP A 310 -28.61 -4.39 -10.30
C ASP A 310 -29.05 -3.83 -11.66
N GLU A 311 -30.35 -3.59 -11.84
CA GLU A 311 -30.81 -2.78 -12.97
C GLU A 311 -30.40 -1.30 -12.77
N PRO A 312 -29.97 -0.59 -13.84
CA PRO A 312 -29.70 0.85 -13.75
C PRO A 312 -30.91 1.64 -13.26
N VAL A 313 -30.67 2.53 -12.28
CA VAL A 313 -31.69 3.44 -11.75
C VAL A 313 -31.39 4.86 -12.23
N ASP A 314 -32.41 5.53 -12.79
CA ASP A 314 -32.34 6.95 -13.12
C ASP A 314 -32.35 7.79 -11.83
N ILE A 315 -31.34 8.65 -11.68
CA ILE A 315 -31.23 9.61 -10.59
C ILE A 315 -31.66 10.97 -11.12
N SER A 316 -32.53 11.64 -10.37
CA SER A 316 -32.97 13.02 -10.65
C SER A 316 -32.41 13.92 -9.55
N PRO A 317 -31.21 14.51 -9.72
CA PRO A 317 -30.66 15.39 -8.71
C PRO A 317 -31.51 16.65 -8.59
N VAL A 318 -31.55 17.22 -7.39
CA VAL A 318 -32.26 18.47 -7.11
C VAL A 318 -31.65 19.58 -7.93
N SER A 319 -32.48 20.28 -8.71
CA SER A 319 -32.04 21.49 -9.40
C SER A 319 -33.14 22.50 -9.65
N SER A 320 -32.70 23.73 -9.84
CA SER A 320 -33.41 24.84 -10.47
C SER A 320 -33.36 24.82 -12.02
N GLY A 321 -32.99 23.69 -12.65
CA GLY A 321 -33.10 23.42 -14.10
C GLY A 321 -31.77 23.11 -14.82
N GLY A 322 -31.82 22.18 -15.78
CA GLY A 322 -30.74 21.94 -16.76
C GLY A 322 -29.67 20.88 -16.43
N LEU A 323 -29.92 19.99 -15.45
CA LEU A 323 -28.97 18.93 -15.09
C LEU A 323 -28.92 17.77 -16.10
N PRO A 324 -27.77 17.07 -16.19
CA PRO A 324 -27.64 15.88 -17.02
C PRO A 324 -28.51 14.73 -16.51
N LYS A 325 -28.81 13.78 -17.40
CA LYS A 325 -29.43 12.51 -17.02
C LYS A 325 -28.38 11.61 -16.38
N ILE A 326 -28.61 11.20 -15.15
CA ILE A 326 -27.66 10.37 -14.42
C ILE A 326 -28.29 9.00 -14.17
N ARG A 327 -27.57 7.94 -14.53
CA ARG A 327 -27.91 6.57 -14.15
C ARG A 327 -26.93 6.08 -13.12
N ARG A 328 -27.41 5.31 -12.14
CA ARG A 328 -26.60 4.68 -11.11
C ARG A 328 -26.93 3.21 -11.04
N ILE A 329 -25.92 2.38 -10.84
CA ILE A 329 -26.04 0.94 -10.73
C ILE A 329 -25.17 0.45 -9.58
N ARG A 330 -25.61 -0.62 -8.93
CA ARG A 330 -24.84 -1.31 -7.90
C ARG A 330 -24.35 -2.64 -8.44
N ILE A 331 -23.09 -2.95 -8.15
CA ILE A 331 -22.44 -4.20 -8.53
C ILE A 331 -21.91 -4.85 -7.26
N GLU A 332 -22.12 -6.15 -7.16
CA GLU A 332 -21.45 -6.99 -6.16
C GLU A 332 -20.33 -7.77 -6.81
N ILE A 333 -19.16 -7.72 -6.18
CA ILE A 333 -17.99 -8.53 -6.54
C ILE A 333 -17.62 -9.48 -5.41
N ASP A 334 -17.15 -10.66 -5.78
CA ASP A 334 -16.43 -11.55 -4.89
C ASP A 334 -14.92 -11.38 -5.12
N HIS A 335 -14.20 -11.16 -4.02
CA HIS A 335 -12.74 -11.29 -3.96
C HIS A 335 -12.40 -12.74 -3.70
N VAL A 336 -11.61 -13.34 -4.59
CA VAL A 336 -11.29 -14.76 -4.55
C VAL A 336 -9.87 -14.92 -4.00
N GLY A 337 -9.72 -15.65 -2.90
CA GLY A 337 -8.44 -15.97 -2.27
C GLY A 337 -8.17 -17.48 -2.26
N GLU A 338 -6.93 -17.86 -1.98
CA GLU A 338 -6.53 -19.26 -1.88
C GLU A 338 -6.59 -19.75 -0.41
N PHE A 339 -7.41 -20.76 -0.15
CA PHE A 339 -7.59 -21.35 1.17
C PHE A 339 -7.48 -22.87 1.09
N GLY A 340 -6.45 -23.44 1.71
CA GLY A 340 -6.25 -24.89 1.74
C GLY A 340 -6.09 -25.53 0.35
N GLY A 341 -5.55 -24.79 -0.63
CA GLY A 341 -5.40 -25.23 -2.02
C GLY A 341 -6.68 -25.10 -2.88
N GLU A 342 -7.74 -24.48 -2.35
CA GLU A 342 -8.95 -24.15 -3.11
C GLU A 342 -9.12 -22.63 -3.23
N TYR A 343 -9.68 -22.17 -4.33
CA TYR A 343 -10.03 -20.76 -4.51
C TYR A 343 -11.46 -20.51 -4.08
N ARG A 344 -11.64 -19.58 -3.13
CA ARG A 344 -12.94 -19.26 -2.54
C ARG A 344 -13.12 -17.76 -2.40
N ALA A 345 -14.35 -17.30 -2.56
CA ALA A 345 -14.71 -15.96 -2.19
C ALA A 345 -14.47 -15.74 -0.71
N TYR A 346 -13.90 -14.60 -0.36
CA TYR A 346 -13.78 -14.17 1.02
C TYR A 346 -14.40 -12.79 1.22
N ASN A 347 -14.57 -12.44 2.49
CA ASN A 347 -14.99 -11.12 2.90
C ASN A 347 -14.04 -10.66 4.01
N SER A 348 -13.51 -9.44 3.88
CA SER A 348 -12.63 -8.81 4.86
C SER A 348 -12.98 -7.33 4.94
N VAL A 349 -12.67 -6.70 6.07
CA VAL A 349 -12.77 -5.24 6.22
C VAL A 349 -11.83 -4.48 5.27
N GLU A 350 -10.85 -5.20 4.72
CA GLU A 350 -9.85 -4.64 3.81
C GLU A 350 -10.34 -4.53 2.37
N VAL A 351 -11.39 -5.29 2.01
CA VAL A 351 -11.90 -5.37 0.64
C VAL A 351 -13.34 -4.88 0.52
N ASN A 352 -13.66 -4.19 -0.58
CA ASN A 352 -14.98 -3.66 -0.85
C ASN A 352 -15.77 -4.52 -1.83
N ARG A 353 -16.82 -5.19 -1.36
CA ARG A 353 -17.66 -6.05 -2.22
C ARG A 353 -18.72 -5.30 -3.02
N LEU A 354 -19.21 -4.16 -2.52
CA LEU A 354 -20.31 -3.43 -3.14
C LEU A 354 -19.81 -2.15 -3.79
N TRP A 355 -19.98 -2.07 -5.10
CA TRP A 355 -19.54 -0.95 -5.92
C TRP A 355 -20.73 -0.21 -6.49
N MET A 356 -20.59 1.11 -6.56
CA MET A 356 -21.53 1.98 -7.23
C MET A 356 -20.89 2.50 -8.50
N LEU A 357 -21.54 2.30 -9.64
CA LEU A 357 -21.16 2.90 -10.90
C LEU A 357 -22.21 3.91 -11.34
N GLY A 358 -21.75 4.96 -12.01
CA GLY A 358 -22.54 6.07 -12.48
C GLY A 358 -22.30 6.34 -13.96
N GLN A 359 -23.30 6.89 -14.63
CA GLN A 359 -23.25 7.24 -16.04
C GLN A 359 -23.98 8.56 -16.27
N ILE A 360 -23.35 9.46 -17.02
CA ILE A 360 -23.91 10.76 -17.40
C ILE A 360 -24.32 10.71 -18.88
N ASP A 361 -25.57 11.06 -19.19
CA ASP A 361 -26.13 11.22 -20.54
C ASP A 361 -25.82 10.04 -21.50
N GLY A 362 -25.78 8.81 -20.96
CA GLY A 362 -25.48 7.61 -21.75
C GLY A 362 -24.00 7.44 -22.14
N GLY A 363 -23.10 8.20 -21.52
CA GLY A 363 -21.63 8.07 -21.68
C GLY A 363 -21.05 6.81 -21.04
N PRO A 364 -19.74 6.73 -20.78
CA PRO A 364 -19.15 5.55 -20.16
C PRO A 364 -19.60 5.41 -18.69
N TRP A 365 -19.71 4.16 -18.22
CA TRP A 365 -19.85 3.87 -16.80
C TRP A 365 -18.55 4.21 -16.05
N ARG A 366 -18.67 4.85 -14.89
CA ARG A 366 -17.58 5.26 -14.02
C ARG A 366 -17.83 4.84 -12.59
N ILE A 367 -16.78 4.45 -11.88
CA ILE A 367 -16.84 4.07 -10.47
C ILE A 367 -17.07 5.33 -9.63
N LEU A 368 -18.15 5.32 -8.84
CA LEU A 368 -18.50 6.39 -7.90
C LEU A 368 -17.94 6.14 -6.51
N THR A 369 -17.69 4.89 -6.16
CA THR A 369 -17.09 4.52 -4.87
C THR A 369 -15.61 4.89 -4.85
N GLN A 370 -15.24 5.96 -4.14
CA GLN A 370 -13.85 6.41 -4.03
C GLN A 370 -13.09 5.66 -2.92
N GLN A 371 -12.73 4.40 -3.19
CA GLN A 371 -11.86 3.60 -2.33
C GLN A 371 -11.12 2.54 -3.16
N GLY A 372 -10.05 1.96 -2.58
CA GLY A 372 -9.37 0.79 -3.14
C GLY A 372 -10.23 -0.48 -3.14
N ILE A 373 -9.71 -1.56 -3.74
CA ILE A 373 -10.45 -2.84 -3.79
C ILE A 373 -10.63 -3.51 -2.43
#